data_AF-A0A6A9SAY4-F1
#
_entry.id   AF-A0A6A9SAY4-F1
#
_cell.length_a   1.000
_cell.length_b   1.000
_cell.length_c   1.000
_cell.angle_alpha   90.00
_cell.angle_beta   90.00
_cell.angle_gamma   90.00
#
_symmetry.space_group_name_H-M   'P 1'
#
loop_
_entity.id
_entity.type
_entity.pdbx_description
1 polymer ?
#
loop_
_entity_poly.entity_id
_entity_poly.type
_entity_poly.pdbx_seq_one_letter_code
_entity_poly.pdbx_strand_id
1 'polypeptide(L)' 'MSEATLDDRGRLTLPKELRERYGDRYHIVELHDGIKLVPVAETPLDALRDEFADVEKTAEELRQGARDAAVDEAGR' A
#
# COMPACT_ATOMS: atom_id res chain seq x y z
N MET A 1 11.54 -14.77 -5.90
CA MET A 1 10.35 -15.10 -5.10
C MET A 1 10.82 -15.79 -3.84
N SER A 2 10.35 -15.33 -2.67
CA SER A 2 10.59 -16.01 -1.39
C SER A 2 9.39 -16.91 -1.09
N GLU A 3 9.64 -18.15 -0.71
CA GLU A 3 8.62 -19.09 -0.21
C GLU A 3 8.67 -19.15 1.32
N ALA A 4 7.52 -19.26 1.96
CA ALA A 4 7.40 -19.45 3.41
C ALA A 4 6.23 -20.38 3.71
N THR A 5 6.37 -21.20 4.76
CA THR A 5 5.37 -22.18 5.19
C THR A 5 4.77 -21.75 6.52
N LEU A 6 3.51 -22.12 6.75
CA LEU A 6 2.86 -21.94 8.04
C LEU A 6 3.46 -22.86 9.09
N ASP A 7 3.55 -22.37 10.32
CA ASP A 7 3.87 -23.23 11.46
C ASP A 7 2.65 -24.04 11.93
N ASP A 8 2.85 -24.82 12.99
CA ASP A 8 1.84 -25.65 13.65
C ASP A 8 0.62 -24.87 14.17
N ARG A 9 0.74 -23.55 14.32
CA ARG A 9 -0.31 -22.65 14.77
C ARG A 9 -0.91 -21.83 13.64
N GLY A 10 -0.54 -22.10 12.39
CA GLY A 10 -1.02 -21.35 11.23
C GLY A 10 -0.44 -19.95 11.11
N ARG A 11 0.73 -19.66 11.71
CA ARG A 11 1.40 -18.36 11.60
C ARG A 11 2.36 -18.35 10.43
N LEU A 12 2.35 -17.25 9.66
CA LEU A 12 3.32 -16.98 8.61
C LEU A 12 4.42 -16.05 9.14
N THR A 13 5.67 -16.49 9.08
CA THR A 13 6.81 -15.64 9.48
C THR A 13 7.28 -14.83 8.29
N LEU A 14 7.18 -13.50 8.39
CA LEU A 14 7.74 -12.60 7.40
C LEU A 14 9.29 -12.53 7.53
N PRO A 15 10.03 -12.61 6.41
CA PRO A 15 11.47 -12.36 6.38
C PRO A 15 11.85 -11.07 7.10
N LYS A 16 13.04 -11.06 7.72
CA LYS A 16 13.52 -9.94 8.54
C LYS A 16 13.53 -8.64 7.74
N GLU A 17 13.96 -8.72 6.48
CA GLU A 17 14.08 -7.58 5.56
C GLU A 17 12.72 -6.93 5.28
N LEU A 18 11.63 -7.72 5.22
CA LEU A 18 10.28 -7.19 5.05
C LEU A 18 9.78 -6.51 6.33
N ARG A 19 10.07 -7.10 7.50
CA ARG A 19 9.69 -6.53 8.80
C ARG A 19 10.41 -5.22 9.07
N GLU A 20 11.69 -5.12 8.71
CA GLU A 20 12.46 -3.87 8.83
C GLU A 20 11.95 -2.78 7.89
N ARG A 21 11.45 -3.16 6.72
CA ARG A 21 10.94 -2.20 5.73
C ARG A 21 9.51 -1.74 6.01
N TYR A 22 8.64 -2.64 6.43
CA TYR A 22 7.19 -2.42 6.47
C TYR A 22 6.59 -2.49 7.88
N GLY A 23 7.40 -2.79 8.90
CA GLY A 23 6.94 -2.93 10.28
C GLY A 23 6.34 -4.32 10.57
N ASP A 24 5.65 -4.40 11.70
CA ASP A 24 5.11 -5.64 12.28
C ASP A 24 3.58 -5.70 12.30
N ARG A 25 2.90 -4.61 11.95
CA ARG A 25 1.43 -4.52 11.92
C ARG A 25 0.91 -4.49 10.49
N TYR A 26 -0.11 -5.31 10.22
CA TYR A 26 -0.70 -5.43 8.88
C TYR A 26 -2.22 -5.57 8.96
N HIS A 27 -2.91 -5.05 7.95
CA HIS A 27 -4.26 -5.48 7.60
C HIS A 27 -4.19 -6.67 6.65
N ILE A 28 -5.05 -7.66 6.89
CA ILE A 28 -5.25 -8.80 5.99
C ILE A 28 -6.47 -8.50 5.13
N VAL A 29 -6.29 -8.50 3.81
CA VAL A 29 -7.36 -8.31 2.83
C VAL A 29 -7.53 -9.60 2.06
N GLU A 30 -8.75 -10.14 2.06
CA GLU A 30 -9.14 -11.28 1.24
C GLU A 30 -9.48 -10.81 -0.18
N LEU A 31 -8.86 -11.45 -1.16
CA LEU A 31 -9.09 -11.24 -2.58
C LEU A 31 -9.59 -12.56 -3.20
N HIS A 32 -10.11 -12.49 -4.42
CA HIS A 32 -10.63 -13.66 -5.14
C HIS A 32 -9.57 -14.78 -5.34
N ASP A 33 -8.30 -14.42 -5.44
CA ASP A 33 -7.17 -15.29 -5.78
C ASP A 33 -6.13 -15.42 -4.65
N GLY A 34 -6.38 -14.82 -3.48
CA GLY A 34 -5.46 -14.93 -2.35
C GLY A 34 -5.67 -13.89 -1.27
N ILE A 35 -4.62 -13.65 -0.49
CA ILE A 35 -4.59 -12.65 0.57
C ILE A 35 -3.55 -11.58 0.26
N LYS A 36 -3.85 -10.33 0.65
CA LYS A 36 -2.89 -9.22 0.61
C LYS A 36 -2.64 -8.72 2.03
N LEU A 37 -1.36 -8.61 2.39
CA LEU A 37 -0.93 -7.94 3.61
C LEU A 37 -0.65 -6.48 3.30
N VAL A 38 -1.35 -5.57 3.98
CA VAL A 38 -1.17 -4.12 3.85
C VAL A 38 -0.54 -3.60 5.15
N PRO A 39 0.68 -3.04 5.14
CA PRO A 39 1.32 -2.57 6.35
C PRO A 39 0.55 -1.41 6.99
N VAL A 40 0.57 -1.38 8.33
CA VAL A 40 -0.05 -0.33 9.14
C VAL A 40 1.05 0.50 9.76
N ALA A 41 1.16 1.75 9.33
CA ALA A 41 2.08 2.71 9.93
C ALA A 41 1.72 2.96 11.40
N GLU A 42 2.75 3.16 12.24
CA GLU A 42 2.56 3.50 13.65
C GLU A 42 1.83 4.84 13.82
N THR A 43 2.15 5.81 12.96
CA THR A 43 1.52 7.13 12.86
C THR A 43 0.93 7.33 11.46
N PRO A 44 -0.30 6.82 11.19
CA PRO A 44 -0.87 6.79 9.84
C PRO A 44 -0.92 8.15 9.14
N LEU A 45 -1.21 9.22 9.87
CA LEU A 45 -1.28 10.56 9.31
C LEU A 45 0.09 11.13 8.93
N ASP A 46 1.12 10.85 9.73
CA ASP A 46 2.48 11.33 9.43
C ASP A 46 3.05 10.56 8.25
N ALA A 47 2.88 9.24 8.22
CA ALA A 47 3.28 8.42 7.07
C ALA A 47 2.57 8.87 5.78
N LEU A 48 1.28 9.20 5.85
CA LEU A 48 0.55 9.75 4.71
C LEU A 48 1.08 11.13 4.29
N ARG A 49 1.49 11.98 5.22
CA ARG A 49 2.06 13.30 4.90
C ARG A 49 3.43 13.18 4.27
N ASP A 50 4.28 12.30 4.80
CA ASP A 50 5.63 12.07 4.30
C ASP A 50 5.61 11.52 2.87
N GLU A 51 4.71 10.57 2.57
CA GLU A 51 4.56 10.00 1.22
C GLU A 51 4.19 11.05 0.16
N PHE A 52 3.46 12.10 0.57
CA PHE A 52 3.03 13.18 -0.32
C PHE A 52 3.85 14.47 -0.14
N ALA A 53 4.98 14.41 0.59
CA ALA A 53 5.77 15.60 0.89
C ALA A 53 6.34 16.29 -0.36
N ASP A 54 6.63 15.53 -1.41
CA ASP A 54 7.17 16.03 -2.68
C ASP A 54 6.07 16.48 -3.67
N VAL A 55 4.80 16.45 -3.26
CA VAL A 55 3.68 16.84 -4.14
C VAL A 55 3.37 18.32 -3.97
N GLU A 56 3.79 19.12 -4.95
CA GLU A 56 3.60 20.57 -4.97
C GLU A 56 2.16 21.01 -5.30
N LYS A 57 1.37 20.11 -5.91
CA LYS A 57 0.00 20.41 -6.37
C LYS A 57 -1.01 20.30 -5.25
N THR A 58 -1.98 21.19 -5.26
CA THR A 58 -3.15 21.08 -4.39
C THR A 58 -4.02 19.88 -4.76
N ALA A 59 -4.85 19.43 -3.81
CA ALA A 59 -5.80 18.35 -4.05
C ALA A 59 -6.76 18.64 -5.21
N GLU A 60 -7.15 19.91 -5.41
CA GLU A 60 -8.04 20.31 -6.51
C GLU A 60 -7.33 20.18 -7.87
N GLU A 61 -6.06 20.60 -7.96
CA GLU A 61 -5.26 20.48 -9.18
C GLU A 61 -4.99 19.02 -9.56
N LEU A 62 -4.69 18.17 -8.56
CA LEU A 62 -4.53 16.73 -8.76
C LEU A 62 -5.84 16.11 -9.27
N ARG A 63 -6.98 16.49 -8.67
CA ARG A 63 -8.29 15.98 -9.06
C ARG A 63 -8.68 16.41 -10.46
N GLN A 64 -8.43 17.67 -10.82
CA GLN A 64 -8.72 18.17 -12.16
C GLN A 64 -7.85 17.47 -13.20
N GLY A 65 -6.54 17.35 -12.96
CA GLY A 65 -5.64 16.64 -13.88
C GLY A 65 -6.01 15.18 -14.08
N ALA A 66 -6.43 14.47 -13.01
CA ALA A 66 -6.90 13.09 -13.13
C ALA A 66 -8.18 12.95 -13.97
N ARG A 67 -9.10 13.92 -13.87
CA ARG A 67 -10.32 13.96 -14.68
C ARG A 67 -10.01 14.20 -16.15
N ASP A 68 -9.16 15.18 -16.44
CA ASP A 68 -8.77 15.51 -17.82
C ASP A 68 -8.08 14.31 -18.48
N ALA A 69 -7.14 13.67 -17.78
CA ALA A 69 -6.47 12.46 -18.26
C ALA A 69 -7.45 11.30 -18.53
N ALA A 70 -8.43 11.07 -17.65
CA ALA A 70 -9.43 10.02 -17.85
C ALA A 70 -10.33 10.28 -19.07
N VAL A 71 -10.65 11.55 -19.36
CA VAL A 71 -11.39 11.93 -20.58
C VAL A 71 -10.54 11.71 -21.83
N ASP A 72 -9.27 12.13 -21.81
CA ASP A 72 -8.34 11.96 -22.92
C ASP A 72 -8.08 10.48 -23.25
N GLU A 73 -7.96 9.63 -22.23
CA GLU A 73 -7.78 8.19 -22.41
C GLU A 73 -9.06 7.48 -22.90
N ALA A 74 -10.24 7.91 -22.44
CA ALA A 74 -11.51 7.36 -22.92
C ALA A 74 -11.85 7.78 -24.37
N GLY A 75 -11.26 8.87 -24.85
CA GLY A 75 -11.38 9.34 -26.23
C GLY A 75 -10.44 8.65 -27.23
N ARG A 76 -9.56 7.74 -26.78
CA ARG A 76 -8.66 6.93 -27.62
C ARG A 76 -9.27 5.61 -28.07
#